data_AF-X1F0P1-F1
#
_entry.id   AF-X1F0P1-F1
#
_cell.length_a   1.000
_cell.length_b   1.000
_cell.length_c   1.000
_cell.angle_alpha   90.00
_cell.angle_beta   90.00
_cell.angle_gamma   90.00
#
_symmetry.space_group_name_H-M   'P 1'
#
loop_
_entity.id
_entity.type
_entity.pdbx_description
1 polymer ?
#
loop_
_entity_poly.entity_id
_entity_poly.type
_entity_poly.pdbx_seq_one_letter_code
_entity_poly.pdbx_strand_id
1 'polypeptide(L)' 'MIDASGCVVAPGFIDGHTHSDLVALSEPRHEAKIMQGVTTDLIGVDGMGYAPLSKTNLEMMKV' A
#
# COMPACT_ATOMS: atom_id res chain seq x y z
N MET A 1 -18.06 18.15 -14.17
CA MET A 1 -18.79 17.44 -13.11
C MET A 1 -18.96 16.00 -13.54
N ILE A 2 -18.93 15.04 -12.60
CA ILE A 2 -19.12 13.60 -12.87
C ILE A 2 -20.45 13.19 -12.22
N ASP A 3 -21.28 12.42 -12.93
CA ASP A 3 -22.52 11.84 -12.41
C ASP A 3 -22.23 10.50 -11.74
N ALA A 4 -22.65 10.35 -10.47
CA ALA A 4 -22.48 9.15 -9.66
C ALA A 4 -23.83 8.58 -9.19
N SER A 5 -24.92 8.92 -9.87
CA SER A 5 -26.27 8.45 -9.53
C SER A 5 -26.34 6.92 -9.50
N GLY A 6 -26.89 6.36 -8.41
CA GLY A 6 -26.98 4.91 -8.20
C GLY A 6 -25.70 4.26 -7.65
N CYS A 7 -24.63 5.04 -7.41
CA CYS A 7 -23.41 4.58 -6.74
C CYS A 7 -23.32 5.11 -5.30
N VAL A 8 -22.41 4.53 -4.52
CA VAL A 8 -22.02 5.07 -3.20
C VAL A 8 -20.77 5.93 -3.38
N VAL A 9 -20.83 7.15 -2.86
CA VAL A 9 -19.64 8.00 -2.69
C VAL A 9 -19.22 7.92 -1.23
N ALA A 10 -18.03 7.40 -1.00
CA ALA A 10 -17.43 7.26 0.32
C ALA A 10 -16.03 7.89 0.34
N PRO A 11 -15.47 8.20 1.52
CA PRO A 11 -14.04 8.39 1.65
C PRO A 11 -13.28 7.16 1.12
N GLY A 12 -12.08 7.37 0.62
CA GLY A 12 -11.21 6.25 0.25
C GLY A 12 -10.91 5.37 1.46
N PHE A 13 -10.77 4.07 1.23
CA PHE A 13 -10.51 3.11 2.30
C PHE A 13 -9.06 3.25 2.80
N ILE A 14 -8.89 2.96 4.09
CA ILE A 14 -7.59 2.88 4.76
C ILE A 14 -7.33 1.40 5.03
N ASP A 15 -6.30 0.85 4.41
CA ASP A 15 -5.84 -0.50 4.71
C ASP A 15 -4.91 -0.47 5.93
N GLY A 16 -5.44 -0.89 7.07
CA GLY A 16 -4.75 -0.88 8.35
C GLY A 16 -3.74 -2.02 8.54
N HIS A 17 -3.63 -2.95 7.60
CA HIS A 17 -2.72 -4.08 7.76
C HIS A 17 -2.23 -4.59 6.40
N THR A 18 -1.05 -4.13 5.98
CA THR A 18 -0.51 -4.51 4.68
C THR A 18 1.02 -4.62 4.67
N HIS A 19 1.51 -5.40 3.72
CA HIS A 19 2.94 -5.56 3.39
C HIS A 19 3.23 -5.03 1.98
N SER A 20 2.56 -3.94 1.59
CA SER A 20 2.67 -3.33 0.27
C SER A 20 3.90 -2.41 0.12
N ASP A 21 4.68 -2.19 1.18
CA ASP A 21 5.81 -1.26 1.25
C ASP A 21 6.70 -1.31 0.00
N LEU A 22 7.19 -2.51 -0.32
CA LEU A 22 8.09 -2.76 -1.43
C LEU A 22 7.38 -2.71 -2.78
N VAL A 23 6.16 -3.23 -2.84
CA VAL A 23 5.36 -3.26 -4.06
C VAL A 23 5.01 -1.85 -4.51
N ALA A 24 4.65 -0.95 -3.58
CA ALA A 24 4.36 0.45 -3.91
C ALA A 24 5.60 1.19 -4.45
N LEU A 25 6.81 0.77 -4.06
CA LEU A 25 8.06 1.32 -4.58
C LEU A 25 8.42 0.74 -5.96
N SER A 26 8.23 -0.57 -6.17
CA SER A 26 8.54 -1.24 -7.44
C SER A 26 7.46 -1.05 -8.51
N GLU A 27 6.20 -0.92 -8.10
CA GLU A 27 5.01 -0.76 -8.92
C GLU A 27 4.20 0.48 -8.47
N PRO A 28 4.64 1.70 -8.85
CA PRO A 28 4.07 2.94 -8.31
C PRO A 28 2.58 3.19 -8.63
N ARG A 29 2.01 2.43 -9.57
CA ARG A 29 0.57 2.49 -9.87
C ARG A 29 -0.28 1.81 -8.81
N HIS A 30 0.29 0.86 -8.06
CA HIS A 30 -0.35 0.16 -6.93
C HIS A 30 -1.77 -0.35 -7.22
N GLU A 31 -1.99 -0.87 -8.43
CA GLU A 31 -3.34 -1.13 -8.97
C GLU A 31 -4.14 -2.10 -8.09
N ALA A 32 -3.47 -3.08 -7.48
CA ALA A 32 -4.11 -4.04 -6.58
C ALA A 32 -4.87 -3.36 -5.43
N LYS A 33 -4.38 -2.23 -4.90
CA LYS A 33 -5.04 -1.45 -3.85
C LYS A 33 -6.09 -0.50 -4.39
N ILE A 34 -5.75 0.24 -5.46
CA ILE A 34 -6.65 1.23 -6.05
C ILE A 34 -7.95 0.58 -6.52
N MET A 35 -7.88 -0.61 -7.13
CA MET A 35 -9.05 -1.34 -7.63
C MET A 35 -9.98 -1.83 -6.51
N GLN A 36 -9.54 -1.78 -5.25
CA GLN A 36 -10.36 -2.08 -4.07
C GLN A 36 -10.94 -0.82 -3.39
N GLY A 37 -10.58 0.38 -3.88
CA GLY A 37 -10.96 1.66 -3.27
C GLY A 37 -10.05 2.10 -2.12
N VAL A 38 -8.90 1.43 -1.93
CA VAL A 38 -7.90 1.84 -0.95
C VAL A 38 -7.17 3.09 -1.42
N THR A 39 -7.02 4.05 -0.52
CA THR A 39 -6.33 5.33 -0.77
C THR A 39 -5.20 5.60 0.20
N THR A 40 -5.07 4.81 1.26
CA THR A 40 -3.99 4.92 2.24
C THR A 40 -3.67 3.54 2.80
N ASP A 41 -2.38 3.21 2.86
CA ASP A 41 -1.86 1.97 3.44
C ASP A 41 -1.12 2.29 4.75
N LEU A 42 -1.37 1.50 5.81
CA LEU A 42 -0.50 1.44 6.98
C LEU A 42 0.59 0.39 6.75
N ILE A 43 1.82 0.86 6.59
CA ILE A 43 2.99 0.06 6.23
C ILE A 43 3.86 -0.30 7.46
N GLY A 44 4.79 -1.25 7.29
CA GLY A 44 5.71 -1.66 8.35
C GLY A 44 5.06 -2.37 9.55
N VAL A 45 3.92 -3.03 9.32
CA VAL A 45 3.21 -3.82 10.35
C VAL A 45 3.95 -5.13 10.66
N ASP A 46 3.58 -5.80 11.75
CA ASP A 46 4.17 -7.08 12.20
C ASP A 46 5.69 -7.09 12.43
N GLY A 47 6.27 -5.91 12.68
CA GLY A 47 7.72 -5.75 12.82
C GLY A 47 8.48 -5.88 11.49
N MET A 48 7.76 -5.95 10.36
CA MET A 48 8.33 -6.04 9.02
C MET A 48 8.36 -4.68 8.33
N GLY A 49 9.16 -3.76 8.89
CA GLY A 49 9.44 -2.46 8.25
C GLY A 49 10.57 -2.55 7.23
N TYR A 50 10.44 -1.82 6.13
CA TYR A 50 11.52 -1.74 5.13
C TYR A 50 12.70 -0.86 5.56
N ALA A 51 12.53 -0.01 6.58
CA ALA A 51 13.61 0.81 7.12
C ALA A 51 13.46 1.01 8.63
N PRO A 52 14.57 1.15 9.37
CA PRO A 52 15.96 1.10 8.90
C PRO A 52 16.47 -0.33 8.60
N LEU A 53 17.38 -0.46 7.63
CA LEU A 53 18.07 -1.72 7.30
C LEU A 53 19.54 -1.68 7.72
N SER A 54 20.01 -2.80 8.26
CA SER A 54 21.43 -3.10 8.44
C SER A 54 22.03 -3.66 7.15
N LYS A 55 23.37 -3.68 7.03
CA LYS A 55 24.03 -4.37 5.91
C LYS A 55 23.62 -5.86 5.82
N THR A 56 23.34 -6.49 6.97
CA THR A 56 23.00 -7.90 7.07
C THR A 56 21.60 -8.21 6.52
N ASN A 57 20.60 -7.35 6.80
CA ASN A 57 19.22 -7.59 6.34
C ASN A 57 18.90 -6.95 4.98
N LEU A 58 19.79 -6.08 4.45
CA LEU A 58 19.64 -5.49 3.12
C LEU A 58 19.58 -6.54 2.00
N GLU A 59 20.40 -7.59 2.06
CA GLU A 59 20.40 -8.63 1.02
C GLU A 59 19.10 -9.44 0.98
N MET A 60 18.45 -9.63 2.13
CA MET A 60 17.14 -10.32 2.20
C MET A 60 15.98 -9.49 1.63
N MET A 61 16.20 -8.18 1.46
CA MET A 61 15.20 -7.18 1.08
C MET A 61 15.34 -6.75 -0.39
N LYS A 62 16.32 -7.29 -1.12
CA LYS A 62 16.46 -7.13 -2.57
C LYS A 62 15.57 -8.16 -3.24
N VAL A 63 14.42 -7.71 -3.74
CA VAL A 63 13.56 -8.48 -4.65
C VAL A 63 14.20 -8.54 -6.03
#